data_AF-A0A7C8MQU6-F1
#
_entry.id   AF-A0A7C8MQU6-F1
#
_cell.length_a   1.000
_cell.length_b   1.000
_cell.length_c   1.000
_cell.angle_alpha   90.00
_cell.angle_beta   90.00
_cell.angle_gamma   90.00
#
_symmetry.space_group_name_H-M   'P 1'
#
loop_
_entity.id
_entity.type
_entity.pdbx_description
1 polymer ?
#
loop_
_entity_poly.entity_id
_entity_poly.type
_entity_poly.pdbx_seq_one_letter_code
_entity_poly.pdbx_strand_id
1 'polypeptide(L)' 'MLKCFRKDAQEFEEADEYCPHCDNHFVLEAVVPKPALRVEGEDARVDNRMLRDDRVKNKEQRTIFDIQSDADKLG' A
#
# COMPACT_ATOMS: atom_id res chain seq x y z
N MET A 1 19.25 -10.10 32.02
CA MET A 1 17.90 -10.18 32.63
C MET A 1 17.20 -8.88 32.32
N LEU A 2 16.23 -8.86 31.40
CA LEU A 2 15.44 -7.65 31.13
C LEU A 2 14.58 -7.37 32.37
N LYS A 3 14.92 -6.32 33.12
CA LYS A 3 14.14 -5.86 34.27
C LYS A 3 12.94 -5.10 33.74
N CYS A 4 11.74 -5.60 34.01
CA CYS A 4 10.52 -4.84 33.77
C CYS A 4 10.52 -3.61 34.70
N PHE A 5 10.34 -2.42 34.15
CA PHE A 5 10.15 -1.19 34.92
C PHE A 5 8.73 -0.66 34.71
N ARG A 6 8.24 0.13 35.67
CA ARG A 6 6.92 0.77 35.61
C ARG A 6 7.12 2.26 35.85
N LYS A 7 6.75 3.08 34.86
CA LYS A 7 6.78 4.54 34.95
C LYS A 7 5.36 5.04 35.14
N ASP A 8 5.19 6.00 36.05
CA ASP A 8 3.96 6.76 36.18
C ASP A 8 3.90 7.80 35.05
N ALA A 9 2.79 7.86 34.33
CA ALA A 9 2.62 8.70 33.14
C ALA A 9 1.92 10.03 33.45
N GLN A 10 1.59 10.32 34.71
CA GLN A 10 0.97 11.59 35.10
C GLN A 10 1.93 12.79 35.00
N GLU A 11 3.22 12.56 35.28
CA GLU A 11 4.30 13.53 35.09
C GLU A 11 5.32 12.90 34.15
N PHE A 12 5.57 13.55 33.01
CA PHE A 12 6.44 13.04 31.95
C PHE A 12 7.46 14.10 31.54
N GLU A 13 8.75 13.77 31.66
CA GLU A 13 9.88 14.61 31.26
C GLU A 13 10.63 13.96 30.08
N GLU A 14 11.41 14.73 29.31
CA GLU A 14 12.14 14.22 28.14
C GLU A 14 13.14 13.10 28.50
N ALA A 15 13.68 13.11 29.73
CA ALA A 15 14.55 12.05 30.23
C ALA A 15 13.82 10.71 30.43
N ASP A 16 12.48 10.75 30.54
CA ASP A 16 11.64 9.58 30.73
C ASP A 16 11.36 8.83 29.42
N GLU A 17 11.84 9.30 28.26
CA GLU A 17 11.65 8.56 27.01
C GLU A 17 12.50 7.29 26.92
N TYR A 18 13.52 7.18 27.77
CA TYR A 18 14.50 6.10 27.77
C TYR A 18 14.36 5.21 29.00
N CYS A 19 14.51 3.91 28.78
CA CYS A 19 14.54 2.93 29.87
C CYS A 19 15.85 3.07 30.67
N PRO A 20 15.82 3.28 32.00
CA PRO A 20 17.01 3.48 32.84
C PRO A 20 17.87 2.22 33.00
N HIS A 21 17.44 1.08 32.46
CA HIS A 21 18.13 -0.21 32.60
C HIS A 21 18.82 -0.69 31.34
N CYS A 22 18.39 -0.21 30.17
CA CYS A 22 18.90 -0.71 28.89
C CYS A 22 18.92 0.34 27.77
N ASP A 23 18.64 1.61 28.08
CA ASP A 23 18.71 2.73 27.14
C ASP A 23 17.77 2.60 25.92
N ASN A 24 16.74 1.76 26.03
CA ASN A 24 15.73 1.64 24.98
C ASN A 24 14.79 2.84 25.03
N HIS A 25 14.64 3.54 23.90
CA HIS A 25 13.59 4.53 23.67
C HIS A 25 12.24 3.82 23.54
N PHE A 26 11.32 4.07 24.45
CA PHE A 26 10.04 3.34 24.51
C PHE A 26 8.83 4.19 24.10
N VAL A 27 9.04 5.47 23.82
CA VAL A 27 8.02 6.37 23.26
C VAL A 27 8.11 6.31 21.74
N LEU A 28 7.07 5.77 21.11
CA LEU A 28 7.01 5.68 19.65
C LEU A 28 6.21 6.84 19.07
N GLU A 29 6.66 7.38 17.94
CA GLU A 29 5.89 8.37 17.20
C GLU A 29 4.56 7.79 16.72
N ALA A 30 3.51 8.61 16.82
CA ALA A 30 2.19 8.22 16.36
C ALA A 30 2.18 8.05 14.84
N VAL A 31 1.91 6.83 14.37
CA VAL A 31 1.82 6.54 12.94
C VAL A 31 0.46 7.02 12.41
N VAL A 32 0.48 8.00 11.51
CA VAL A 32 -0.73 8.45 10.80
C VAL A 32 -1.10 7.41 9.74
N PRO A 33 -2.35 6.91 9.71
CA PRO A 33 -2.79 6.00 8.66
C PRO A 33 -2.75 6.72 7.31
N LYS A 34 -1.92 6.23 6.40
CA LYS A 34 -1.85 6.74 5.03
C LYS A 34 -3.05 6.20 4.24
N PRO A 35 -3.84 7.05 3.55
CA PRO A 35 -4.90 6.55 2.69
C PRO A 35 -4.26 5.71 1.57
N ALA A 36 -4.51 4.40 1.60
CA ALA A 36 -4.03 3.46 0.60
C ALA A 36 -5.24 2.91 -0.15
N LEU A 37 -5.31 3.17 -1.46
CA LEU A 37 -6.28 2.50 -2.34
C LEU A 37 -5.83 1.05 -2.52
N ARG A 38 -6.46 0.13 -1.80
CA ARG A 38 -6.23 -1.30 -1.97
C ARG A 38 -7.22 -1.81 -3.00
N VAL A 39 -6.73 -2.53 -4.00
CA VAL A 39 -7.59 -3.27 -4.94
C VAL A 39 -7.80 -4.65 -4.32
N GLU A 40 -9.04 -4.96 -3.94
CA GLU A 40 -9.39 -6.31 -3.48
C GLU A 40 -9.43 -7.23 -4.70
N GLY A 41 -8.40 -8.06 -4.83
CA GLY A 41 -8.38 -9.17 -5.79
C GLY A 41 -8.78 -10.46 -5.08
N GLU A 42 -9.74 -11.18 -5.65
CA GLU A 42 -10.06 -12.56 -5.23
C GLU A 42 -8.86 -13.49 -5.51
N ASP A 43 -8.90 -14.75 -5.04
CA ASP A 43 -7.82 -15.73 -5.30
C ASP A 43 -7.49 -15.77 -6.80
N ALA A 44 -6.23 -15.52 -7.14
CA ALA A 44 -5.76 -15.42 -8.52
C ALA A 44 -5.94 -16.72 -9.34
N ARG A 45 -6.21 -17.85 -8.68
CA ARG A 45 -6.59 -19.12 -9.30
C ARG A 45 -8.05 -19.19 -9.71
N VAL A 46 -8.92 -18.40 -9.07
CA VAL A 46 -10.36 -18.31 -9.35
C VAL A 46 -10.63 -17.20 -10.35
N ASP A 47 -10.03 -16.02 -10.16
CA ASP A 47 -10.12 -14.90 -11.11
C ASP A 47 -8.73 -14.40 -11.53
N ASN A 48 -8.37 -14.67 -12.79
CA ASN A 48 -7.08 -14.26 -13.35
C ASN A 48 -7.11 -12.87 -13.99
N ARG A 49 -8.23 -12.15 -13.96
CA ARG A 49 -8.38 -10.85 -14.65
C ARG A 49 -7.41 -9.78 -14.17
N MET A 50 -6.94 -9.88 -12.93
CA MET A 50 -5.95 -8.97 -12.35
C MET A 50 -4.50 -9.37 -12.66
N LEU A 51 -4.28 -10.53 -13.29
CA LEU A 51 -2.96 -10.98 -13.73
C LEU A 51 -2.71 -10.59 -15.19
N ARG A 52 -1.55 -10.00 -15.43
CA ARG A 52 -1.09 -9.67 -16.77
C ARG A 52 -0.36 -10.86 -17.40
N ASP A 53 -0.83 -11.34 -18.55
CA ASP A 53 -0.12 -12.32 -19.38
C ASP A 53 0.53 -11.63 -20.58
N ASP A 54 1.87 -11.58 -20.61
CA ASP A 54 2.62 -10.91 -21.67
C ASP A 54 2.62 -11.66 -23.02
N ARG A 55 2.08 -12.89 -23.08
CA ARG A 55 1.94 -13.66 -24.33
C ARG A 55 0.73 -13.24 -25.14
N VAL A 56 -0.26 -12.63 -24.50
CA VAL A 56 -1.50 -12.22 -25.17
C VAL A 56 -1.29 -10.83 -25.77
N LYS A 57 -1.43 -10.73 -27.09
CA LYS A 57 -1.29 -9.45 -27.80
C LYS A 57 -2.42 -8.52 -27.33
N ASN A 58 -2.03 -7.38 -26.76
CA ASN A 58 -2.99 -6.40 -26.26
C ASN A 58 -3.82 -5.85 -27.44
N LYS A 59 -5.12 -5.63 -27.23
CA LYS A 59 -5.97 -5.04 -28.28
C LYS A 59 -5.49 -3.61 -28.51
N GLU A 60 -5.33 -3.22 -29.77
CA GLU A 60 -5.02 -1.83 -30.11
C GLU A 60 -6.06 -0.91 -29.48
N GLN A 61 -5.58 0.05 -28.70
CA GLN A 61 -6.45 1.06 -28.12
C GLN A 61 -6.94 1.96 -29.24
N ARG A 62 -8.21 1.81 -29.60
CA ARG A 62 -8.85 2.69 -30.56
C ARG A 62 -9.17 4.01 -29.88
N THR A 63 -8.71 5.10 -30.46
CA THR A 63 -9.07 6.44 -30.04
C THR A 63 -10.30 6.91 -30.81
N ILE A 64 -11.02 7.91 -30.28
CA ILE A 64 -12.18 8.52 -30.94
C ILE A 64 -11.79 9.16 -32.29
N PHE A 65 -10.49 9.38 -32.53
CA PHE A 65 -9.95 10.00 -33.74
C PHE A 65 -9.55 9.00 -34.84
N ASP A 66 -9.75 7.69 -34.64
CA ASP A 66 -9.40 6.66 -35.62
C ASP A 66 -10.48 6.55 -36.73
N ILE A 67 -10.65 7.63 -37.50
CA ILE A 67 -11.67 7.77 -38.56
C ILE A 67 -11.40 6.83 -39.76
N GLN A 68 -10.19 6.28 -39.85
CA GLN A 68 -9.75 5.52 -41.03
C GLN A 68 -10.36 4.11 -41.15
N SER A 69 -10.80 3.47 -40.05
CA SER A 69 -11.23 2.05 -40.13
C SER A 69 -12.65 1.81 -40.64
N ASP A 70 -13.48 2.84 -40.72
CA ASP A 70 -14.89 2.73 -41.14
C ASP A 70 -15.18 3.38 -42.51
N ALA A 71 -14.18 4.04 -43.12
CA ALA A 71 -14.29 4.56 -44.48
C ALA A 71 -14.33 3.45 -45.55
N ASP A 72 -13.66 2.32 -45.30
CA ASP A 72 -13.56 1.20 -46.26
C ASP A 72 -14.80 0.28 -46.29
N LYS A 73 -15.80 0.50 -45.42
CA LYS A 73 -17.03 -0.33 -45.34
C LYS A 73 -18.24 0.27 -46.07
N LEU A 74 -18.08 1.41 -46.74
CA LEU A 74 -19.13 2.10 -47.50
C LEU A 74 -18.94 2.02 -49.02
N GLY A 75 -18.13 1.06 -49.49
CA GLY A 75 -17.98 0.71 -50.91
C GLY A 75 -18.83 -0.47 -51.31
#